data_AF-A0A090RQ95-F1
#
_entry.id   AF-A0A090RQ95-F1
#
_cell.length_a   1.000
_cell.length_b   1.000
_cell.length_c   1.000
_cell.angle_alpha   90.00
_cell.angle_beta   90.00
_cell.angle_gamma   90.00
#
_symmetry.space_group_name_H-M   'P 1'
#
loop_
_entity.id
_entity.type
_entity.pdbx_description
1 polymer ?
#
loop_
_entity_poly.entity_id
_entity_poly.type
_entity_poly.pdbx_seq_one_letter_code
_entity_poly.pdbx_strand_id
1 'polypeptide(L)'
;MHQGLVAVAIENENKQEPGIIALYRSDSLELITTYPAGALPDMVSFSKDGQYIAAANEGEPNADYSIDPEGSVTLIDLKSGPLDAVVTQIDFREFNEATPVMVNCLRTSYFSSERNRRARPGA
;
A
#
# COMPACT_ATOMS: atom_id res chain seq x y z
N MET A 1 -2.33 -12.50 -9.03
CA MET A 1 -2.02 -12.87 -10.43
C MET A 1 -2.83 -11.98 -11.36
N HIS A 2 -2.25 -11.59 -12.50
CA HIS A 2 -2.94 -10.78 -13.51
C HIS A 2 -2.38 -11.09 -14.90
N GLN A 3 -3.26 -11.44 -15.86
CA GLN A 3 -2.90 -11.63 -17.29
C GLN A 3 -1.59 -12.40 -17.56
N GLY A 4 -1.41 -13.55 -16.92
CA GLY A 4 -0.22 -14.38 -17.11
C GLY A 4 0.98 -14.00 -16.23
N LEU A 5 0.83 -13.04 -15.31
CA LEU A 5 1.83 -12.62 -14.34
C LEU A 5 1.46 -13.06 -12.92
N VAL A 6 2.47 -13.51 -12.17
CA VAL A 6 2.38 -13.86 -10.75
C VAL A 6 3.33 -12.97 -9.97
N ALA A 7 2.82 -12.23 -9.00
CA ALA A 7 3.63 -11.50 -8.03
C ALA A 7 3.71 -12.32 -6.76
N VAL A 8 4.90 -12.42 -6.19
CA VAL A 8 5.20 -13.19 -4.98
C VAL A 8 5.93 -12.28 -4.01
N ALA A 9 5.43 -12.16 -2.78
CA ALA A 9 6.13 -11.51 -1.70
C ALA A 9 7.15 -12.48 -1.11
N ILE A 10 8.38 -12.02 -0.91
CA ILE A 10 9.48 -12.82 -0.39
C ILE A 10 10.12 -12.03 0.74
N GLU A 11 9.97 -12.55 1.96
CA GLU A 11 10.61 -11.99 3.15
C GLU A 11 12.13 -12.19 3.12
N ASN A 12 12.83 -11.32 3.83
CA ASN A 12 14.24 -11.50 4.13
C ASN A 12 14.40 -12.53 5.26
N GLU A 13 15.53 -13.23 5.31
CA GLU A 13 15.86 -14.16 6.40
C GLU A 13 15.79 -13.46 7.77
N ASN A 14 16.26 -12.20 7.84
CA ASN A 14 15.90 -11.31 8.93
C ASN A 14 14.61 -10.57 8.56
N LYS A 15 13.49 -10.95 9.18
CA LYS A 15 12.17 -10.36 8.91
C LYS A 15 12.10 -8.84 9.05
N GLN A 16 13.00 -8.24 9.82
CA GLN A 16 13.07 -6.79 10.03
C GLN A 16 13.80 -6.05 8.90
N GLU A 17 14.51 -6.77 8.02
CA GLU A 17 15.18 -6.20 6.85
C GLU A 17 14.25 -6.18 5.63
N PRO A 18 14.53 -5.30 4.65
CA PRO A 18 13.79 -5.25 3.39
C PRO A 18 13.73 -6.60 2.68
N GLY A 19 12.51 -7.02 2.30
CA GLY A 19 12.26 -8.14 1.41
C GLY A 19 12.18 -7.71 -0.06
N ILE A 20 11.59 -8.56 -0.90
CA ILE A 20 11.35 -8.28 -2.32
C ILE A 20 9.96 -8.73 -2.78
N ILE A 21 9.47 -8.11 -3.84
CA ILE A 21 8.39 -8.65 -4.67
C ILE A 21 8.99 -9.21 -5.96
N ALA A 22 8.85 -10.51 -6.18
CA ALA A 22 9.29 -11.16 -7.41
C ALA A 22 8.12 -11.31 -8.39
N LEU A 23 8.37 -10.99 -9.66
CA LEU A 23 7.38 -11.09 -10.73
C LEU A 23 7.74 -12.23 -11.68
N TYR A 24 6.83 -13.18 -11.84
CA TYR A 24 7.02 -14.36 -12.67
C TYR A 24 5.97 -14.47 -13.78
N ARG A 25 6.34 -15.21 -14.82
CA ARG A 25 5.44 -15.78 -15.82
C ARG A 25 4.64 -16.94 -15.24
N SER A 26 3.31 -16.91 -15.33
CA SER A 26 2.45 -17.97 -14.79
C SER A 26 2.49 -19.26 -15.62
N ASP A 27 2.88 -19.17 -16.89
CA ASP A 27 2.93 -20.27 -17.85
C ASP A 27 4.25 -21.04 -17.82
N SER A 28 5.38 -20.33 -17.62
CA SER A 28 6.72 -20.92 -17.65
C SER A 28 7.45 -20.93 -16.30
N LEU A 29 6.93 -20.24 -15.28
CA LEU A 29 7.61 -19.97 -14.00
C LEU A 29 8.91 -19.16 -14.16
N GLU A 30 9.12 -18.54 -15.31
CA GLU A 30 10.27 -17.67 -15.56
C GLU A 30 10.18 -16.41 -14.70
N LEU A 31 11.28 -16.08 -14.02
CA LEU A 31 11.43 -14.80 -13.32
C LEU A 31 11.60 -13.68 -14.34
N ILE A 32 10.73 -12.68 -14.27
CA ILE A 32 10.78 -11.48 -15.12
C ILE A 32 11.69 -10.44 -14.47
N THR A 33 11.42 -10.10 -13.21
CA THR A 33 12.16 -9.10 -12.45
C THR A 33 11.81 -9.18 -10.95
N THR A 34 12.53 -8.41 -10.14
CA THR A 34 12.28 -8.23 -8.71
C THR A 34 12.22 -6.76 -8.36
N TYR A 35 11.34 -6.40 -7.43
CA TYR A 35 11.21 -5.06 -6.87
C TYR A 35 11.59 -5.07 -5.38
N PRO A 36 12.29 -4.05 -4.87
CA PRO A 36 12.52 -3.94 -3.44
C PRO A 36 11.20 -3.72 -2.69
N ALA A 37 11.01 -4.41 -1.57
CA ALA A 37 9.88 -4.23 -0.67
C ALA A 37 10.36 -3.68 0.69
N GLY A 38 9.41 -3.41 1.60
CA GLY A 38 9.73 -3.09 2.98
C GLY A 38 10.05 -4.33 3.82
N ALA A 39 10.09 -4.16 5.14
CA ALA A 39 10.27 -5.26 6.09
C ALA A 39 9.04 -6.17 6.13
N LEU A 40 9.28 -7.48 6.15
CA LEU A 40 8.24 -8.51 6.22
C LEU A 40 7.07 -8.30 5.22
N PRO A 41 7.32 -8.34 3.90
CA PRO A 41 6.24 -8.33 2.93
C PRO A 41 5.50 -9.67 2.97
N ASP A 42 4.26 -9.67 3.46
CA ASP A 42 3.45 -10.89 3.58
C ASP A 42 2.37 -10.95 2.50
N MET A 43 1.61 -9.86 2.35
CA MET A 43 0.55 -9.77 1.35
C MET A 43 1.03 -9.06 0.09
N VAL A 44 0.69 -9.60 -1.09
CA VAL A 44 0.88 -8.93 -2.38
C VAL A 44 -0.35 -9.09 -3.28
N SER A 45 -0.74 -8.03 -3.97
CA SER A 45 -1.87 -8.08 -4.91
C SER A 45 -1.71 -7.11 -6.08
N PHE A 46 -2.34 -7.44 -7.21
CA PHE A 46 -2.44 -6.55 -8.36
C PHE A 46 -3.67 -5.65 -8.22
N SER A 47 -3.60 -4.44 -8.76
CA SER A 47 -4.81 -3.67 -9.06
C SER A 47 -5.65 -4.40 -10.11
N LYS A 48 -6.96 -4.10 -10.13
CA LYS A 48 -7.91 -4.77 -11.02
C LYS A 48 -7.56 -4.60 -12.51
N ASP A 49 -6.96 -3.46 -12.86
CA ASP A 49 -6.51 -3.12 -14.21
C ASP A 49 -5.05 -3.55 -14.49
N GLY A 50 -4.36 -4.14 -13.50
CA GLY A 50 -2.98 -4.60 -13.62
C GLY A 50 -1.92 -3.51 -13.71
N GLN A 51 -2.29 -2.23 -13.55
CA GLN A 51 -1.34 -1.12 -13.61
C GLN A 51 -0.50 -0.98 -12.34
N TYR A 52 -0.90 -1.63 -11.24
CA TYR A 52 -0.16 -1.59 -9.99
C TYR A 52 -0.03 -2.96 -9.34
N ILE A 53 1.04 -3.13 -8.58
CA ILE A 53 1.15 -4.13 -7.52
C ILE A 53 1.28 -3.38 -6.21
N ALA A 54 0.57 -3.83 -5.18
CA ALA A 54 0.73 -3.34 -3.82
C ALA A 54 1.12 -4.51 -2.91
N ALA A 55 2.04 -4.25 -1.98
CA ALA A 55 2.39 -5.18 -0.92
C ALA A 55 2.27 -4.53 0.45
N ALA A 56 1.76 -5.27 1.42
CA ALA A 56 1.77 -4.88 2.82
C ALA A 56 3.09 -5.36 3.43
N ASN A 57 3.87 -4.42 3.95
CA ASN A 57 5.09 -4.67 4.71
C ASN A 57 4.70 -4.58 6.18
N GLU A 58 4.53 -5.72 6.85
CA GLU A 58 3.90 -5.77 8.17
C GLU A 58 4.71 -5.03 9.23
N GLY A 59 6.04 -5.11 9.17
CA GLY A 59 6.91 -4.51 10.19
C GLY A 59 6.74 -5.16 11.57
N GLU A 60 6.65 -6.50 11.63
CA GLU A 60 6.44 -7.20 12.90
C GLU A 60 7.62 -6.98 13.87
N PRO A 61 7.37 -6.75 15.17
CA PRO A 61 8.42 -6.67 16.18
C PRO A 61 9.15 -8.00 16.33
N ASN A 62 10.39 -7.93 16.81
CA ASN A 62 11.10 -9.14 17.20
C ASN A 62 10.51 -9.77 18.47
N ALA A 63 10.89 -11.03 18.75
CA ALA A 63 10.24 -11.85 19.78
C ALA A 63 10.27 -11.26 21.21
N ASP A 64 11.24 -10.39 21.52
CA ASP A 64 11.37 -9.73 22.81
C ASP A 64 10.94 -8.24 22.78
N TYR A 65 10.38 -7.77 21.66
CA TYR A 65 9.91 -6.40 21.44
C TYR A 65 10.98 -5.32 21.65
N SER A 66 12.27 -5.67 21.59
CA SER A 66 13.36 -4.70 21.65
C SER A 66 13.55 -3.94 20.33
N ILE A 67 13.07 -4.49 19.22
CA ILE A 67 13.05 -3.84 17.90
C ILE A 67 11.65 -4.02 17.31
N ASP A 68 11.02 -2.90 16.98
CA ASP A 68 9.67 -2.80 16.43
C ASP A 68 9.70 -1.87 15.21
N PRO A 69 9.91 -2.40 14.00
CA PRO A 69 10.04 -1.58 12.80
C PRO A 69 8.69 -1.05 12.34
N GLU A 70 8.64 0.19 11.86
CA GLU A 70 7.40 0.77 11.32
C GLU A 70 6.91 -0.01 10.09
N GLY A 71 5.64 -0.41 10.10
CA GLY A 71 4.97 -1.00 8.94
C GLY A 71 4.86 -0.03 7.76
N SER A 72 4.73 -0.55 6.55
CA SER A 72 4.64 0.28 5.33
C SER A 72 3.88 -0.42 4.20
N VAL A 73 3.70 0.29 3.08
CA VAL A 73 3.16 -0.27 1.84
C VAL A 73 4.16 -0.06 0.72
N THR A 74 4.51 -1.12 0.02
CA THR A 74 5.23 -1.01 -1.27
C THR A 74 4.21 -0.91 -2.39
N LEU A 75 4.26 0.18 -3.17
CA LEU A 75 3.47 0.37 -4.39
C LEU A 75 4.39 0.32 -5.61
N ILE A 76 4.10 -0.57 -6.55
CA ILE A 76 4.83 -0.73 -7.80
C ILE A 76 3.91 -0.29 -8.93
N ASP A 77 4.26 0.79 -9.62
CA ASP A 77 3.57 1.31 -10.80
C ASP A 77 4.13 0.63 -12.07
N LEU A 78 3.29 -0.14 -12.75
CA LEU A 78 3.61 -0.94 -13.94
C LEU A 78 3.21 -0.26 -15.25
N LYS A 79 2.80 1.02 -15.25
CA LYS A 79 2.32 1.70 -16.48
C LYS A 79 3.35 1.75 -17.60
N SER A 80 4.63 1.83 -17.24
CA SER A 80 5.75 1.80 -18.20
C SER A 80 6.20 0.38 -18.54
N GLY A 81 5.49 -0.64 -18.05
CA GLY A 81 5.88 -2.04 -18.14
C GLY A 81 6.63 -2.55 -16.91
N PRO A 82 6.76 -3.88 -16.74
CA PRO A 82 7.33 -4.47 -15.54
C PRO A 82 8.83 -4.20 -15.35
N LEU A 83 9.59 -4.00 -16.43
CA LEU A 83 11.03 -3.74 -16.36
C LEU A 83 11.36 -2.28 -16.04
N ASP A 84 10.44 -1.37 -16.35
CA ASP A 84 10.58 0.08 -16.14
C ASP A 84 9.61 0.58 -15.04
N ALA A 85 9.25 -0.31 -14.11
CA ALA A 85 8.31 0.00 -13.06
C ALA A 85 8.88 1.01 -12.06
N VAL A 86 8.01 1.87 -11.52
CA VAL A 86 8.38 2.79 -10.45
C VAL A 86 7.93 2.22 -9.12
N VAL A 87 8.87 2.10 -8.18
CA VAL A 87 8.60 1.55 -6.84
C VAL A 87 8.59 2.68 -5.82
N THR A 88 7.51 2.76 -5.05
CA THR A 88 7.32 3.75 -3.98
C THR A 88 7.10 3.02 -2.67
N GLN A 89 7.86 3.41 -1.64
CA GLN A 89 7.61 2.99 -0.25
C GLN A 89 6.77 4.06 0.43
N ILE A 90 5.60 3.66 0.95
CA ILE A 90 4.64 4.54 1.62
C ILE A 90 4.66 4.16 3.10
N ASP A 91 5.13 5.07 3.94
CA ASP A 91 5.11 4.92 5.40
C ASP A 91 3.97 5.71 6.06
N PHE A 92 3.78 5.51 7.36
CA PHE A 92 2.67 6.12 8.12
C PHE A 92 3.11 7.20 9.10
N ARG A 93 4.38 7.62 9.08
CA ARG A 93 4.94 8.52 10.10
C ARG A 93 4.26 9.88 10.13
N GLU A 94 3.78 10.35 8.98
CA GLU A 94 3.01 11.60 8.88
C GLU A 94 1.69 11.56 9.67
N PHE A 95 1.15 10.37 9.97
CA PHE A 95 -0.06 10.21 10.78
C PHE A 95 0.21 10.15 12.29
N ASN A 96 1.47 9.99 12.72
CA ASN A 96 1.83 9.94 14.14
C ASN A 96 1.64 11.29 14.83
N GLU A 97 1.74 12.39 14.08
CA GLU A 97 1.50 13.75 14.57
C GLU A 97 0.03 14.15 14.39
N ALA A 98 -0.88 13.41 15.02
CA ALA A 98 -2.31 13.71 15.02
C ALA A 98 -2.59 15.13 15.57
N THR A 99 -2.48 16.15 14.72
CA THR A 99 -3.10 17.44 14.98
C THR A 99 -4.61 17.27 14.84
N PRO A 100 -5.45 17.95 15.63
CA PRO A 100 -6.91 17.71 15.73
C PRO A 100 -7.70 17.83 14.41
N VAL A 101 -7.06 18.20 13.30
CA VAL A 101 -7.67 18.45 12.00
C VAL A 101 -8.06 17.15 11.27
N MET A 102 -7.36 16.04 11.52
CA MET A 102 -7.66 14.73 10.88
C MET A 102 -9.00 14.11 11.34
N VAL A 103 -9.54 14.52 12.50
CA VAL A 103 -10.84 14.01 13.00
C VAL A 103 -12.04 14.62 12.23
N ASN A 104 -11.84 15.72 11.50
CA ASN A 104 -12.95 16.47 10.87
C ASN A 104 -13.16 16.15 9.38
N CYS A 105 -12.23 15.45 8.72
CA CYS A 105 -12.36 15.12 7.29
C CYS A 105 -13.40 14.02 7.04
N LEU A 106 -13.50 13.01 7.91
CA LEU A 106 -14.46 11.91 7.76
C LEU A 106 -15.90 12.21 8.25
N ARG A 107 -16.15 13.39 8.83
CA ARG A 107 -17.48 13.80 9.33
C ARG A 107 -18.15 14.93 8.57
N THR A 108 -17.50 15.56 7.59
CA THR A 108 -18.00 16.83 7.02
C THR A 108 -18.23 16.82 5.50
N SER A 109 -18.63 15.68 4.93
CA SER A 109 -19.05 15.62 3.52
C SER A 109 -20.55 15.40 3.31
N TYR A 110 -21.36 15.23 4.38
CA TYR A 110 -22.78 14.88 4.24
C TYR A 110 -23.78 15.81 4.98
N PHE A 111 -23.32 16.87 5.69
CA PHE A 111 -24.20 17.67 6.55
C PHE A 111 -24.10 19.20 6.40
N SER A 112 -23.73 19.69 5.20
CA SER A 112 -23.82 21.14 4.87
C SER A 112 -24.84 21.49 3.78
N SER A 113 -25.35 20.51 3.00
CA SER A 113 -26.27 20.81 1.90
C SER A 113 -27.75 20.92 2.31
N GLU A 114 -28.16 20.44 3.48
CA GLU A 114 -29.58 20.42 3.89
C GLU A 114 -30.01 21.58 4.81
N ARG A 115 -29.07 22.35 5.39
CA ARG A 115 -29.44 23.50 6.23
C ARG A 115 -29.74 24.79 5.45
N ASN A 116 -29.41 24.86 4.17
CA ASN A 116 -29.60 26.09 3.38
C ASN A 116 -30.85 26.08 2.46
N ARG A 117 -31.72 25.06 2.57
CA ARG A 117 -33.00 24.97 1.82
C ARG A 117 -34.25 25.23 2.66
N ARG A 118 -34.13 25.57 3.95
CA ARG A 118 -35.28 25.83 4.86
C ARG A 118 -35.39 27.26 5.40
N ALA A 119 -34.69 28.22 4.81
CA ALA A 119 -34.78 29.64 5.20
C ALA A 119 -35.23 30.53 4.03
N ARG A 120 -36.45 30.30 3.53
CA ARG A 120 -37.24 31.34 2.86
C ARG A 120 -38.71 31.19 3.27
N PRO A 121 -39.20 31.95 4.27
CA PRO A 121 -40.62 32.21 4.40
C PRO A 121 -41.01 33.34 3.44
N GLY A 122 -42.11 33.15 2.71
CA GLY A 122 -42.87 34.25 2.14
C GLY A 122 -43.71 34.95 3.20
N ALA A 123 -44.26 36.11 2.78
CA ALA A 123 -44.99 37.15 3.51
C ALA A 123 -44.09 38.27 4.08
#